data_AF-A0A448J701-F1
#
_entry.id   AF-A0A448J701-F1
#
_cell.length_a   1.000
_cell.length_b   1.000
_cell.length_c   1.000
_cell.angle_alpha   90.00
_cell.angle_beta   90.00
_cell.angle_gamma   90.00
#
_symmetry.space_group_name_H-M   'P 1'
#
loop_
_entity.id
_entity.type
_entity.pdbx_description
1 polymer ?
#
loop_
_entity_poly.entity_id
_entity_poly.type
_entity_poly.pdbx_seq_one_letter_code
_entity_poly.pdbx_strand_id
1 'polypeptide(L)'
;MQRVERHIIQPNDKRFNSIKEICHKSKNLYNYANYIIRQDFIANESIPKEYDLTTKLAKEKQADYISLPAQSSQQTIKLSNNKFHSKKLANLALKRDCKINDFMHKSSDFIIKHCVEHKIANIVIGKNKEWKQEIDLGKKTNQNFVSIPYNSFIEKMAYKCENYGIKLHLTEESHTSKCDPFSQ
;
A
#
# COMPACT_ATOMS: atom_id res chain seq x y z
N MET A 1 6.52 16.33 31.88
CA MET A 1 6.51 16.13 30.41
C MET A 1 7.93 16.28 29.91
N GLN A 2 8.56 15.20 29.41
CA GLN A 2 9.88 15.30 28.78
C GLN A 2 9.72 16.06 27.46
N ARG A 3 10.42 17.18 27.30
CA ARG A 3 10.45 17.91 26.02
C ARG A 3 11.19 17.03 25.01
N VAL A 4 10.47 16.53 24.02
CA VAL A 4 11.07 15.79 22.91
C VAL A 4 11.51 16.83 21.89
N GLU A 5 12.81 16.93 21.63
CA GLU A 5 13.33 17.78 20.57
C GLU A 5 12.81 17.31 19.20
N ARG A 6 12.31 18.25 18.41
CA ARG A 6 11.80 17.97 17.06
C ARG A 6 12.74 18.59 16.03
N HIS A 7 13.49 17.76 15.33
CA HIS A 7 14.32 18.21 14.21
C HIS A 7 13.51 18.14 12.91
N ILE A 8 13.28 19.30 12.28
CA ILE A 8 12.60 19.40 10.97
C ILE A 8 13.66 19.63 9.91
N ILE A 9 13.76 18.72 8.94
CA ILE A 9 14.75 18.78 7.87
C ILE A 9 14.09 19.32 6.61
N GLN A 10 14.63 20.42 6.08
CA GLN A 10 14.13 21.05 4.87
C GLN A 10 14.69 20.35 3.61
N PRO A 11 13.99 20.42 2.46
CA PRO A 11 14.47 19.84 1.19
C PRO A 11 15.85 20.33 0.75
N ASN A 12 16.25 21.53 1.19
CA ASN A 12 17.54 22.14 0.86
C ASN A 12 18.73 21.64 1.74
N ASP A 13 18.46 20.80 2.75
CA ASP A 13 19.52 20.22 3.57
C ASP A 13 20.27 19.13 2.79
N LYS A 14 21.60 19.13 2.85
CA LYS A 14 22.45 18.13 2.17
C LYS A 14 22.10 16.68 2.54
N ARG A 15 21.57 16.47 3.75
CA ARG A 15 21.17 15.15 4.27
C ARG A 15 19.78 14.72 3.83
N PHE A 16 18.99 15.62 3.24
CA PHE A 16 17.58 15.37 2.92
C PHE A 16 17.39 14.13 2.06
N ASN A 17 18.18 13.98 0.98
CA ASN A 17 18.05 12.84 0.08
C ASN A 17 18.39 11.50 0.77
N SER A 18 19.48 11.45 1.53
CA SER A 18 19.87 10.26 2.28
C SER A 18 18.81 9.87 3.32
N ILE A 19 18.23 10.85 4.00
CA ILE A 19 17.18 10.61 5.00
C ILE A 19 15.88 10.17 4.33
N LYS A 20 15.51 10.79 3.20
CA LYS A 20 14.35 10.39 2.38
C LYS A 20 14.47 8.93 1.95
N GLU A 21 15.66 8.50 1.53
CA GLU A 21 15.94 7.12 1.14
C GLU A 21 15.79 6.14 2.31
N ILE A 22 16.38 6.46 3.48
CA ILE A 22 16.25 5.65 4.69
C ILE A 22 14.79 5.54 5.14
N CYS A 23 14.04 6.65 5.12
CA CYS A 23 12.61 6.65 5.43
C CYS A 23 11.81 5.76 4.46
N HIS A 24 12.14 5.79 3.17
CA HIS A 24 11.51 4.96 2.16
C HIS A 24 11.77 3.47 2.41
N LYS A 25 13.03 3.08 2.65
CA LYS A 25 13.41 1.71 3.00
C LYS A 25 12.74 1.23 4.29
N SER A 26 12.67 2.08 5.32
CA SER A 26 11.98 1.75 6.58
C SER A 26 10.48 1.53 6.37
N LYS A 27 9.83 2.36 5.55
CA LYS A 27 8.42 2.17 5.17
C LYS A 27 8.20 0.83 4.45
N ASN A 28 9.10 0.45 3.54
CA ASN A 28 9.02 -0.82 2.83
C ASN A 28 9.19 -2.01 3.78
N LEU A 29 10.20 -1.97 4.64
CA LEU A 29 10.44 -2.98 5.66
C LEU A 29 9.23 -3.14 6.60
N TYR A 30 8.64 -2.03 7.04
CA TYR A 30 7.44 -2.03 7.87
C TYR A 30 6.25 -2.71 7.18
N ASN A 31 6.05 -2.43 5.89
CA ASN A 31 4.98 -3.05 5.11
C ASN A 31 5.21 -4.54 4.92
N TYR A 32 6.46 -4.95 4.68
CA TYR A 32 6.84 -6.34 4.52
C TYR A 32 6.68 -7.13 5.84
N ALA A 33 7.10 -6.57 6.97
CA ALA A 33 6.88 -7.17 8.29
C ALA A 33 5.38 -7.34 8.59
N ASN A 34 4.55 -6.32 8.30
CA ASN A 34 3.10 -6.44 8.43
C ASN A 34 2.52 -7.56 7.56
N TYR A 35 3.03 -7.72 6.33
CA TYR A 35 2.61 -8.79 5.42
C TYR A 35 2.91 -10.16 6.04
N ILE A 36 4.12 -10.39 6.55
CA ILE A 36 4.50 -11.65 7.20
C ILE A 36 3.60 -11.92 8.42
N ILE A 37 3.42 -10.94 9.31
CA ILE A 37 2.59 -11.09 10.50
C ILE A 37 1.16 -11.49 10.12
N ARG A 38 0.60 -10.88 9.08
CA ARG A 38 -0.75 -11.21 8.59
C ARG A 38 -0.82 -12.61 8.00
N GLN A 39 0.17 -13.00 7.19
CA GLN A 39 0.25 -14.33 6.60
C GLN A 39 0.32 -15.42 7.68
N ASP A 40 1.20 -15.27 8.65
CA ASP A 40 1.36 -16.22 9.75
C ASP A 40 0.08 -16.28 10.61
N PHE A 41 -0.57 -15.13 10.85
CA PHE A 41 -1.84 -15.09 11.58
C PHE A 41 -2.98 -15.78 10.83
N ILE A 42 -3.07 -15.62 9.51
CA ILE A 42 -4.08 -16.29 8.69
C ILE A 42 -3.83 -17.80 8.65
N ALA A 43 -2.57 -18.22 8.53
CA ALA A 43 -2.22 -19.63 8.38
C ALA A 43 -2.26 -20.40 9.71
N ASN A 44 -1.79 -19.80 10.80
CA ASN A 44 -1.48 -20.49 12.05
C ASN A 44 -2.18 -19.87 13.29
N GLU A 45 -2.97 -18.82 13.13
CA GLU A 45 -3.58 -18.03 14.23
C GLU A 45 -2.59 -17.54 15.29
N SER A 46 -1.31 -17.46 14.91
CA SER A 46 -0.20 -17.06 15.76
C SER A 46 0.34 -15.71 15.31
N ILE A 47 0.79 -14.93 16.28
CA ILE A 47 1.45 -13.65 16.02
C ILE A 47 2.94 -13.92 16.25
N PRO A 48 3.78 -13.87 15.20
CA PRO A 48 5.19 -14.17 15.34
C PRO A 48 5.84 -13.15 16.29
N LYS A 49 6.79 -13.59 17.11
CA LYS A 49 7.53 -12.68 17.98
C LYS A 49 8.50 -11.84 17.15
N GLU A 50 8.92 -10.71 17.71
CA GLU A 50 9.91 -9.81 17.06
C GLU A 50 11.19 -10.56 16.66
N TYR A 51 11.65 -11.48 17.51
CA TYR A 51 12.83 -12.30 17.25
C TYR A 51 12.66 -13.22 16.03
N ASP A 52 11.49 -13.86 15.91
CA ASP A 52 11.20 -14.80 14.81
C ASP A 52 11.14 -14.05 13.48
N LEU A 53 10.52 -12.86 13.45
CA LEU A 53 10.49 -11.99 12.28
C LEU A 53 11.90 -11.57 11.86
N THR A 54 12.72 -11.13 12.80
CA THR A 54 14.09 -10.68 12.54
C THR A 54 14.93 -11.83 11.98
N THR A 55 14.80 -13.03 12.54
CA THR A 55 15.50 -14.24 12.09
C THR A 55 15.07 -14.62 10.68
N LYS A 56 13.76 -14.57 10.39
CA LYS A 56 13.21 -14.87 9.06
C LYS A 56 13.73 -13.89 8.00
N LEU A 57 13.70 -12.59 8.30
CA LEU A 57 14.19 -11.53 7.40
C LEU A 57 15.69 -11.64 7.11
N ALA A 58 16.48 -11.97 8.13
CA ALA A 58 17.91 -12.20 7.97
C ALA A 58 18.19 -13.43 7.10
N LYS A 59 17.45 -14.53 7.31
CA LYS A 59 17.57 -15.77 6.53
C LYS A 59 17.18 -15.57 5.06
N GLU A 60 16.10 -14.85 4.80
CA GLU A 60 15.60 -14.54 3.46
C GLU A 60 16.43 -13.45 2.75
N LYS A 61 17.41 -12.86 3.45
CA LYS A 61 18.23 -11.75 2.97
C LYS A 61 17.38 -10.62 2.37
N GLN A 62 16.35 -10.21 3.11
CA GLN A 62 15.44 -9.17 2.64
C GLN A 62 16.22 -7.85 2.40
N ALA A 63 16.03 -7.26 1.21
CA ALA A 63 16.86 -6.16 0.73
C ALA A 63 16.83 -4.92 1.62
N ASP A 64 15.64 -4.48 2.04
CA ASP A 64 15.50 -3.27 2.88
C ASP A 64 16.11 -3.48 4.27
N TYR A 65 15.93 -4.67 4.86
CA TYR A 65 16.43 -5.07 6.17
C TYR A 65 17.96 -5.04 6.24
N ILE A 66 18.62 -5.55 5.20
CA ILE A 66 20.09 -5.53 5.09
C ILE A 66 20.60 -4.12 4.78
N SER A 67 19.86 -3.37 3.95
CA SER A 67 20.30 -2.03 3.50
C SER A 67 20.22 -0.95 4.57
N LEU A 68 19.42 -1.17 5.61
CA LEU A 68 19.22 -0.23 6.71
C LEU A 68 20.21 -0.50 7.86
N PRO A 69 20.57 0.53 8.65
CA PRO A 69 21.31 0.32 9.88
C PRO A 69 20.57 -0.65 10.81
N ALA A 70 21.29 -1.57 11.44
CA ALA A 70 20.71 -2.64 12.26
C ALA A 70 19.70 -2.12 13.30
N GLN A 71 20.02 -1.00 13.95
CA GLN A 71 19.13 -0.35 14.92
C GLN A 71 17.83 0.14 14.27
N SER A 72 17.92 0.80 13.10
CA SER A 72 16.75 1.28 12.37
C SER A 72 15.86 0.13 11.89
N SER A 73 16.45 -0.96 11.39
CA SER A 73 15.74 -2.16 10.98
C SER A 73 14.98 -2.79 12.15
N GLN A 74 15.66 -3.03 13.27
CA GLN A 74 15.08 -3.63 14.47
C GLN A 74 13.93 -2.76 15.03
N GLN A 75 14.13 -1.45 15.15
CA GLN A 75 13.07 -0.54 15.62
C GLN A 75 11.86 -0.54 14.69
N THR A 76 12.08 -0.59 13.37
CA THR A 76 10.99 -0.68 12.39
C THR A 76 10.15 -1.96 12.57
N ILE A 77 10.82 -3.10 12.78
CA ILE A 77 10.16 -4.40 13.02
C ILE A 77 9.39 -4.37 14.34
N LYS A 78 10.00 -3.86 15.40
CA LYS A 78 9.37 -3.72 16.72
C LYS A 78 8.09 -2.89 16.65
N LEU A 79 8.11 -1.77 15.93
CA LEU A 79 6.93 -0.92 15.71
C LEU A 79 5.82 -1.68 14.95
N SER A 80 6.18 -2.49 13.95
CA SER A 80 5.23 -3.32 13.21
C SER A 80 4.62 -4.40 14.11
N ASN A 81 5.43 -5.08 14.93
CA ASN A 81 4.97 -6.14 15.81
C ASN A 81 4.03 -5.62 16.91
N ASN A 82 4.39 -4.49 17.55
CA ASN A 82 3.58 -3.87 18.61
C ASN A 82 2.17 -3.47 18.17
N LYS A 83 1.95 -3.23 16.88
CA LYS A 83 0.61 -2.98 16.31
C LYS A 83 -0.32 -4.17 16.49
N PHE A 84 0.22 -5.38 16.52
CA PHE A 84 -0.52 -6.64 16.62
C PHE A 84 -0.25 -7.35 17.95
N HIS A 85 -0.11 -6.63 19.07
CA HIS A 85 0.18 -7.24 20.37
C HIS A 85 -0.93 -8.14 20.93
N SER A 86 -2.11 -8.19 20.32
CA SER A 86 -3.20 -9.08 20.73
C SER A 86 -3.92 -9.72 19.54
N LYS A 87 -4.42 -10.95 19.72
CA LYS A 87 -5.25 -11.64 18.74
C LYS A 87 -6.49 -10.83 18.35
N LYS A 88 -7.05 -10.06 19.28
CA LYS A 88 -8.21 -9.18 19.03
C LYS A 88 -7.88 -8.09 18.00
N LEU A 89 -6.70 -7.45 18.12
CA LEU A 89 -6.24 -6.43 17.17
C LEU A 89 -5.92 -7.03 15.80
N ALA A 90 -5.25 -8.20 15.78
CA ALA A 90 -4.99 -8.93 14.54
C ALA A 90 -6.30 -9.31 13.82
N ASN A 91 -7.28 -9.85 14.55
CA ASN A 91 -8.61 -10.15 14.02
C ASN A 91 -9.36 -8.90 13.51
N LEU A 92 -9.24 -7.77 14.20
CA LEU A 92 -9.86 -6.52 13.75
C LEU A 92 -9.23 -6.04 12.42
N ALA A 93 -7.91 -6.13 12.30
CA ALA A 93 -7.20 -5.80 11.08
C ALA A 93 -7.59 -6.77 9.93
N LEU A 94 -7.68 -8.07 10.20
CA LEU A 94 -8.15 -9.06 9.24
C LEU A 94 -9.56 -8.74 8.75
N LYS A 95 -10.50 -8.47 9.68
CA LYS A 95 -11.88 -8.10 9.34
C LYS A 95 -11.92 -6.86 8.45
N ARG A 96 -11.08 -5.86 8.72
CA ARG A 96 -10.96 -4.67 7.88
C ARG A 96 -10.46 -5.04 6.48
N ASP A 97 -9.40 -5.84 6.39
CA ASP A 97 -8.81 -6.24 5.11
C ASP A 97 -9.81 -7.07 4.27
N CYS A 98 -10.56 -7.99 4.89
CA CYS A 98 -11.64 -8.73 4.23
C CYS A 98 -12.74 -7.79 3.71
N LYS A 99 -13.17 -6.79 4.49
CA LYS A 99 -14.16 -5.80 4.05
C LYS A 99 -13.67 -4.97 2.87
N ILE A 100 -12.41 -4.53 2.91
CA ILE A 100 -11.80 -3.79 1.79
C ILE A 100 -11.71 -4.67 0.55
N ASN A 101 -11.29 -5.93 0.70
CA ASN A 101 -11.19 -6.85 -0.42
C ASN A 101 -12.55 -7.15 -1.04
N ASP A 102 -13.57 -7.40 -0.22
CA ASP A 102 -14.97 -7.59 -0.66
C ASP A 102 -15.48 -6.38 -1.43
N PHE A 103 -15.24 -5.17 -0.91
CA PHE A 103 -15.56 -3.93 -1.62
C PHE A 103 -14.87 -3.87 -3.00
N MET A 104 -13.57 -4.16 -3.08
CA MET A 104 -12.84 -4.15 -4.37
C MET A 104 -13.38 -5.16 -5.37
N HIS A 105 -13.75 -6.36 -4.90
CA HIS A 105 -14.38 -7.36 -5.75
C HIS A 105 -15.74 -6.89 -6.25
N LYS A 106 -16.59 -6.35 -5.38
CA LYS A 106 -17.93 -5.84 -5.76
C LYS A 106 -17.86 -4.65 -6.70
N SER A 107 -16.98 -3.69 -6.43
CA SER A 107 -16.80 -2.51 -7.29
C SER A 107 -16.28 -2.88 -8.67
N SER A 108 -15.28 -3.77 -8.77
CA SER A 108 -14.82 -4.26 -10.07
C SER A 108 -15.92 -5.03 -10.80
N ASP A 109 -16.69 -5.86 -10.09
CA ASP A 109 -17.80 -6.61 -10.68
C ASP A 109 -18.87 -5.71 -11.27
N PHE A 110 -19.22 -4.66 -10.53
CA PHE A 110 -20.22 -3.68 -10.94
C PHE A 110 -19.83 -2.99 -12.25
N ILE A 111 -18.58 -2.55 -12.38
CA ILE A 111 -18.08 -1.91 -13.60
C ILE A 111 -18.11 -2.89 -14.77
N ILE A 112 -17.64 -4.12 -14.57
CA ILE A 112 -17.61 -5.14 -15.63
C ILE A 112 -19.02 -5.49 -16.09
N LYS A 113 -19.96 -5.69 -15.17
CA LYS A 113 -21.37 -5.94 -15.49
C LYS A 113 -21.97 -4.81 -16.34
N HIS A 114 -21.71 -3.57 -15.96
CA HIS A 114 -22.15 -2.41 -16.72
C HIS A 114 -21.53 -2.39 -18.13
N CYS A 115 -20.23 -2.69 -18.26
CA CYS A 115 -19.58 -2.78 -19.57
C CYS A 115 -20.17 -3.88 -20.45
N VAL A 116 -20.49 -5.05 -19.88
CA VAL A 116 -21.11 -6.16 -20.63
C VAL A 116 -22.52 -5.78 -21.09
N GLU A 117 -23.33 -5.15 -20.23
CA GLU A 117 -24.69 -4.71 -20.56
C GLU A 117 -24.70 -3.67 -21.70
N HIS A 118 -23.76 -2.74 -21.70
CA HIS A 118 -23.63 -1.70 -22.73
C HIS A 118 -22.71 -2.10 -23.90
N LYS A 119 -22.25 -3.36 -23.97
CA LYS A 119 -21.37 -3.88 -25.04
C LYS A 119 -20.07 -3.07 -25.22
N ILE A 120 -19.48 -2.63 -24.12
CA ILE A 120 -18.21 -1.89 -24.11
C ILE A 120 -17.05 -2.89 -24.13
N ALA A 121 -16.23 -2.83 -25.19
CA ALA A 121 -15.12 -3.77 -25.38
C ALA A 121 -13.80 -3.32 -24.74
N ASN A 122 -13.63 -2.03 -24.47
CA ASN A 122 -12.35 -1.45 -24.04
C ASN A 122 -12.55 -0.60 -22.78
N ILE A 123 -11.71 -0.82 -21.78
CA ILE A 123 -11.62 -0.03 -20.55
C ILE A 123 -10.22 0.58 -20.47
N VAL A 124 -10.15 1.88 -20.22
CA VAL A 124 -8.88 2.59 -20.02
C VAL A 124 -8.80 3.04 -18.57
N ILE A 125 -7.69 2.75 -17.89
CA ILE A 125 -7.43 3.18 -16.51
C ILE A 125 -6.14 4.01 -16.48
N GLY A 126 -6.26 5.24 -15.99
CA GLY A 126 -5.13 6.08 -15.64
C GLY A 126 -4.37 5.55 -14.41
N LYS A 127 -3.07 5.30 -14.54
CA LYS A 127 -2.20 4.94 -13.42
C LYS A 127 -0.99 5.86 -13.36
N ASN A 128 -1.05 6.85 -12.48
CA ASN A 128 0.10 7.69 -12.14
C ASN A 128 0.88 7.05 -10.99
N LYS A 129 2.20 6.85 -11.15
CA LYS A 129 3.05 6.21 -10.12
C LYS A 129 3.05 6.99 -8.80
N GLU A 130 2.89 8.31 -8.86
CA GLU A 130 3.05 9.21 -7.72
C GLU A 130 1.73 9.75 -7.12
N TRP A 131 0.59 9.41 -7.73
CA TRP A 131 -0.71 9.94 -7.28
C TRP A 131 -1.08 9.64 -5.83
N LYS A 132 -0.43 8.72 -5.13
CA LYS A 132 -0.71 8.47 -3.70
C LYS A 132 0.19 9.26 -2.76
N GLN A 133 1.30 9.81 -3.27
CA GLN A 133 2.35 10.41 -2.44
C GLN A 133 2.21 11.94 -2.35
N GLU A 134 1.60 12.59 -3.34
CA GLU A 134 1.53 14.05 -3.44
C GLU A 134 0.12 14.59 -3.70
N ILE A 135 -0.89 14.03 -3.01
CA ILE A 135 -2.25 14.59 -3.06
C ILE A 135 -2.37 15.72 -2.05
N ASP A 136 -2.76 16.92 -2.48
CA ASP A 136 -3.12 18.02 -1.60
C ASP A 136 -4.65 18.21 -1.51
N LEU A 137 -5.36 17.19 -1.01
CA LEU A 137 -6.82 17.21 -0.78
C LEU A 137 -7.18 17.35 0.71
N GLY A 138 -6.19 17.70 1.54
CA GLY A 138 -6.31 17.82 2.99
C GLY A 138 -6.07 16.51 3.76
N LYS A 139 -5.60 16.64 5.02
CA LYS A 139 -5.09 15.52 5.84
C LYS A 139 -6.05 14.34 6.00
N LYS A 140 -7.35 14.61 6.22
CA LYS A 140 -8.37 13.58 6.48
C LYS A 140 -8.72 12.79 5.21
N THR A 141 -8.87 13.48 4.09
CA THR A 141 -9.15 12.89 2.77
C THR A 141 -7.97 12.06 2.30
N ASN A 142 -6.75 12.57 2.45
CA ASN A 142 -5.53 11.84 2.11
C ASN A 142 -5.39 10.54 2.92
N GLN A 143 -5.68 10.55 4.22
CA GLN A 143 -5.66 9.33 5.03
C GLN A 143 -6.64 8.26 4.52
N ASN A 144 -7.85 8.68 4.13
CA ASN A 144 -8.83 7.76 3.54
C ASN A 144 -8.36 7.23 2.19
N PHE A 145 -7.86 8.11 1.30
CA PHE A 145 -7.45 7.76 -0.07
C PHE A 145 -6.19 6.87 -0.10
N VAL A 146 -5.17 7.19 0.71
CA VAL A 146 -3.95 6.39 0.83
C VAL A 146 -4.25 4.97 1.31
N SER A 147 -5.32 4.80 2.10
CA SER A 147 -5.72 3.49 2.60
C SER A 147 -6.36 2.58 1.53
N ILE A 148 -6.71 3.10 0.35
CA ILE A 148 -7.35 2.35 -0.74
C ILE A 148 -6.28 1.65 -1.60
N PRO A 149 -6.29 0.31 -1.69
CA PRO A 149 -5.30 -0.45 -2.46
C PRO A 149 -5.61 -0.48 -3.97
N TYR A 150 -5.43 0.64 -4.66
CA TYR A 150 -5.65 0.74 -6.12
C TYR A 150 -4.96 -0.32 -6.99
N ASN A 151 -3.73 -0.77 -6.66
CA ASN A 151 -3.08 -1.82 -7.45
C ASN A 151 -3.89 -3.13 -7.41
N SER A 152 -4.34 -3.53 -6.22
CA SER A 152 -5.21 -4.71 -6.05
C SER A 152 -6.53 -4.54 -6.81
N PHE A 153 -7.05 -3.31 -6.94
CA PHE A 153 -8.25 -3.05 -7.73
C PHE A 153 -8.00 -3.25 -9.23
N ILE A 154 -6.90 -2.71 -9.76
CA ILE A 154 -6.50 -2.87 -11.16
C ILE A 154 -6.26 -4.34 -11.48
N GLU A 155 -5.55 -5.06 -10.61
CA GLU A 155 -5.33 -6.52 -10.74
C GLU A 155 -6.67 -7.27 -10.78
N LYS A 156 -7.62 -6.90 -9.90
CA LYS A 156 -8.94 -7.50 -9.87
C LYS A 156 -9.76 -7.23 -11.12
N MET A 157 -9.67 -6.02 -11.64
CA MET A 157 -10.30 -5.67 -12.90
C MET A 157 -9.67 -6.41 -14.06
N ALA A 158 -8.34 -6.51 -14.12
CA ALA A 158 -7.63 -7.15 -15.22
C ALA A 158 -8.08 -8.61 -15.43
N TYR A 159 -8.08 -9.43 -14.37
CA TYR A 159 -8.51 -10.83 -14.50
C TYR A 159 -10.00 -10.96 -14.84
N LYS A 160 -10.85 -10.06 -14.33
CA LYS A 160 -12.28 -10.08 -14.66
C LYS A 160 -12.52 -9.67 -16.10
N CYS A 161 -11.87 -8.60 -16.56
CA CYS A 161 -11.92 -8.16 -17.95
C CYS A 161 -11.56 -9.31 -18.89
N GLU A 162 -10.46 -10.02 -18.59
CA GLU A 162 -10.00 -11.17 -19.37
C GLU A 162 -11.08 -12.27 -19.46
N ASN A 163 -11.75 -12.60 -18.35
CA ASN A 163 -12.82 -13.59 -18.33
C ASN A 163 -14.04 -13.21 -19.20
N TYR A 164 -14.30 -11.92 -19.40
CA TYR A 164 -15.41 -11.41 -20.22
C TYR A 164 -14.97 -10.94 -21.62
N GLY A 165 -13.69 -11.10 -21.97
CA GLY A 165 -13.13 -10.67 -23.26
C GLY A 165 -13.03 -9.14 -23.42
N ILE A 166 -13.03 -8.38 -22.33
CA ILE A 166 -12.87 -6.92 -22.33
C ILE A 166 -11.38 -6.58 -22.29
N LYS A 167 -10.92 -5.65 -23.12
CA LYS A 167 -9.52 -5.19 -23.11
C LYS A 167 -9.33 -4.09 -22.07
N LEU A 168 -8.34 -4.26 -21.20
CA LEU A 168 -7.95 -3.27 -20.19
C LEU A 168 -6.63 -2.59 -20.60
N HIS A 169 -6.67 -1.27 -20.80
CA HIS A 169 -5.50 -0.46 -21.12
C HIS A 169 -5.08 0.38 -19.91
N LEU A 170 -3.79 0.36 -19.58
CA LEU A 170 -3.21 1.21 -18.54
C LEU A 170 -2.51 2.40 -19.21
N THR A 171 -2.94 3.62 -18.89
CA THR A 171 -2.38 4.86 -19.45
C THR A 171 -1.74 5.69 -18.34
N GLU A 172 -0.61 6.35 -18.60
CA GLU A 172 -0.03 7.33 -17.67
C GLU A 172 -0.74 8.70 -17.88
N GLU A 173 -1.49 9.16 -16.87
CA GLU A 173 -2.29 10.40 -16.92
C GLU A 173 -1.50 11.58 -16.33
N SER A 174 -0.33 11.90 -16.87
CA SER A 174 0.48 13.03 -16.36
C SER A 174 -0.14 14.42 -16.65
N HIS A 175 -1.15 14.53 -17.53
CA HIS A 175 -1.64 15.82 -18.03
C HIS A 175 -3.17 15.99 -18.16
N THR A 176 -4.01 15.03 -17.77
CA THR A 176 -5.47 15.08 -18.04
C THR A 176 -6.27 15.96 -17.08
N SER A 177 -5.69 16.43 -15.96
CA SER A 177 -6.38 17.31 -15.01
C SER A 177 -6.61 18.76 -15.52
N LYS A 178 -6.14 19.09 -16.73
CA LYS A 178 -6.23 20.44 -17.33
C LYS A 178 -6.87 20.50 -18.72
N CYS A 179 -7.44 19.41 -19.24
CA CYS A 179 -8.05 19.40 -20.58
C CYS A 179 -9.57 19.26 -20.49
N ASP A 180 -10.28 20.15 -21.20
CA ASP A 180 -11.72 20.03 -21.44
C ASP A 180 -12.02 18.77 -22.28
N PRO A 181 -13.01 17.93 -21.90
CA PRO A 181 -13.33 16.69 -22.62
C PRO A 181 -13.80 16.89 -24.08
N PHE A 182 -14.15 18.12 -24.45
CA PHE A 182 -14.76 18.47 -25.74
C PHE A 182 -13.80 19.18 -26.73
N SER A 183 -12.51 19.31 -26.41
CA SER A 183 -11.53 19.84 -27.37
C SER A 183 -11.02 18.73 -28.30
N GLN A 184 -11.85 18.35 -29.28
CA GLN A 184 -11.44 17.70 -30.52
C GLN A 184 -12.16 18.36 -31.69
#